data_AF-A0A924G352-F1
#
_entry.id   AF-A0A924G352-F1
#
_cell.length_a   1.000
_cell.length_b   1.000
_cell.length_c   1.000
_cell.angle_alpha   90.00
_cell.angle_beta   90.00
_cell.angle_gamma   90.00
#
_symmetry.space_group_name_H-M   'P 1'
#
loop_
_entity.id
_entity.type
_entity.pdbx_description
1 polymer ?
#
loop_
_entity_poly.entity_id
_entity_poly.type
_entity_poly.pdbx_seq_one_letter_code
_entity_poly.pdbx_strand_id
1 'polypeptide(L)'
;MKRIVRWGQHEDGFTIVEAILAIGVFGILVGTMFNAFVSLQSSYRSARQLNEIYTVLSACPEVDRALEFNSLSSTTNCYPNNVFSAENGSTSTVTYTPTLTVTNTTALIASDPLYNIPDSKVVSIDVGFPKPNQASPHLQLRMLITRNGVGQL
;
A
#
# COMPACT_ATOMS: atom_id res chain seq x y z
N MET A 1 32.20 -63.48 25.56
CA MET A 1 32.59 -62.88 24.26
C MET A 1 31.33 -62.39 23.54
N LYS A 2 31.13 -61.08 23.43
CA LYS A 2 29.93 -60.44 22.85
C LYS A 2 30.29 -59.94 21.45
N ARG A 3 29.74 -60.55 20.39
CA ARG A 3 29.96 -60.10 19.01
C ARG A 3 29.25 -58.77 18.80
N ILE A 4 30.03 -57.74 18.49
CA ILE A 4 29.54 -56.45 18.01
C ILE A 4 29.15 -56.65 16.55
N VAL A 5 27.85 -56.66 16.26
CA VAL A 5 27.32 -56.66 14.90
C VAL A 5 27.38 -55.21 14.41
N ARG A 6 28.36 -54.89 13.57
CA ARG A 6 28.36 -53.66 12.78
C ARG A 6 27.38 -53.85 11.63
N TRP A 7 26.22 -53.20 11.72
CA TRP A 7 25.36 -52.97 10.57
C TRP A 7 25.99 -51.85 9.76
N GLY A 8 26.68 -52.19 8.68
CA GLY A 8 26.97 -51.24 7.63
C GLY A 8 25.66 -50.89 6.93
N GLN A 9 25.22 -49.65 7.02
CA GLN A 9 24.18 -49.15 6.11
C GLN A 9 24.82 -49.16 4.71
N HIS A 10 24.30 -50.02 3.85
CA HIS A 10 24.59 -49.98 2.42
C HIS A 10 23.88 -48.73 1.90
N GLU A 11 24.64 -47.70 1.55
CA GLU A 11 24.10 -46.55 0.83
C GLU A 11 23.82 -47.01 -0.60
N ASP A 12 22.58 -47.42 -0.87
CA ASP A 12 22.14 -47.69 -2.23
C ASP A 12 22.23 -46.39 -3.02
N GLY A 13 23.10 -46.39 -4.03
CA GLY A 13 23.36 -45.24 -4.88
C GLY A 13 22.08 -44.73 -5.53
N PHE A 14 21.97 -43.40 -5.61
CA PHE A 14 20.81 -42.69 -6.14
C PHE A 14 20.38 -43.23 -7.51
N THR A 15 19.15 -43.73 -7.62
CA THR A 15 18.66 -44.28 -8.88
C THR A 15 18.26 -43.16 -9.85
N ILE A 16 18.40 -43.39 -11.17
CA ILE A 16 18.01 -42.40 -12.20
C ILE A 16 16.53 -42.00 -12.05
N VAL A 17 15.68 -42.92 -11.60
CA VAL A 17 14.25 -42.65 -11.38
C VAL A 17 14.05 -41.69 -10.21
N GLU A 18 14.76 -41.87 -9.10
CA GLU A 18 14.76 -40.92 -7.97
C GLU A 18 15.29 -39.54 -8.38
N ALA A 19 16.27 -39.48 -9.27
CA ALA A 19 16.77 -38.21 -9.81
C ALA A 19 15.72 -37.45 -10.62
N ILE A 20 15.00 -38.14 -11.50
CA ILE A 20 13.94 -37.53 -12.30
C ILE A 20 12.78 -37.07 -11.41
N LEU A 21 12.40 -37.88 -10.42
CA LEU A 21 11.39 -37.51 -9.43
C LEU A 21 11.81 -36.29 -8.60
N ALA A 22 13.05 -36.26 -8.12
CA ALA A 22 13.59 -35.13 -7.36
C ALA A 22 13.61 -33.84 -8.19
N ILE A 23 14.03 -33.90 -9.46
CA ILE A 23 14.03 -32.73 -10.36
C ILE A 23 12.61 -32.24 -10.61
N GLY A 24 11.64 -33.14 -10.83
CA GLY A 24 10.24 -32.77 -11.05
C GLY A 24 9.62 -32.08 -9.83
N VAL A 25 9.80 -32.66 -8.64
CA VAL A 25 9.27 -32.10 -7.38
C VAL A 25 9.97 -30.77 -7.06
N PHE A 26 11.29 -30.70 -7.23
CA PHE A 26 12.05 -29.47 -6.99
C PHE A 26 11.64 -28.35 -7.95
N GLY A 27 11.40 -28.65 -9.22
CA GLY A 27 10.94 -27.67 -10.20
C GLY A 27 9.58 -27.06 -9.83
N ILE A 28 8.64 -27.89 -9.36
CA ILE A 28 7.32 -27.42 -8.89
C ILE A 28 7.45 -26.56 -7.63
N LEU A 29 8.29 -26.97 -6.67
CA LEU A 29 8.56 -26.18 -5.46
C LEU A 29 9.16 -24.82 -5.79
N VAL A 30 10.19 -24.76 -6.62
CA VAL A 30 10.82 -23.49 -7.02
C VAL A 30 9.84 -22.61 -7.79
N GLY A 31 9.05 -23.19 -8.70
CA GLY A 31 8.03 -22.44 -9.45
C GLY A 31 6.98 -21.79 -8.55
N THR A 32 6.49 -22.52 -7.54
CA THR A 32 5.51 -21.98 -6.59
C THR A 32 6.11 -20.93 -5.66
N MET A 33 7.36 -21.12 -5.21
CA MET A 33 8.08 -20.14 -4.41
C MET A 33 8.37 -18.84 -5.18
N PHE A 34 8.70 -18.92 -6.47
CA PHE A 34 8.95 -17.74 -7.29
C PHE A 34 7.69 -16.85 -7.42
N ASN A 35 6.54 -17.47 -7.67
CA ASN A 35 5.26 -16.75 -7.72
C ASN A 35 4.91 -16.10 -6.37
N ALA A 36 5.12 -16.83 -5.27
CA ALA A 36 4.92 -16.29 -3.93
C ALA A 36 5.85 -15.11 -3.63
N PHE A 37 7.12 -15.19 -4.06
CA PHE A 37 8.10 -14.12 -3.89
C PHE A 37 7.69 -12.84 -4.64
N VAL A 38 7.26 -12.95 -5.90
CA VAL A 38 6.78 -11.80 -6.69
C VAL A 38 5.57 -11.15 -6.02
N SER A 39 4.63 -11.97 -5.52
CA SER A 39 3.47 -11.46 -4.80
C SER A 39 3.86 -10.71 -3.52
N LEU A 40 4.79 -11.26 -2.73
CA LEU A 40 5.27 -10.62 -1.50
C LEU A 40 5.99 -9.29 -1.79
N GLN A 41 6.81 -9.25 -2.84
CA GLN A 41 7.51 -8.03 -3.24
C GLN A 41 6.52 -6.91 -3.61
N SER A 42 5.45 -7.24 -4.34
CA SER A 42 4.40 -6.28 -4.69
C SER A 42 3.63 -5.76 -3.47
N SER A 43 3.30 -6.66 -2.54
CA SER A 43 2.62 -6.29 -1.29
C SER A 43 3.50 -5.40 -0.41
N TYR A 44 4.80 -5.72 -0.28
CA TYR A 44 5.76 -4.94 0.49
C TYR A 44 5.89 -3.51 -0.05
N ARG A 45 6.05 -3.38 -1.38
CA ARG A 45 6.08 -2.06 -2.05
C ARG A 45 4.87 -1.23 -1.71
N SER A 46 3.70 -1.83 -1.81
CA SER A 46 2.44 -1.13 -1.58
C SER A 46 2.31 -0.68 -0.14
N ALA A 47 2.60 -1.57 0.82
CA ALA A 47 2.57 -1.26 2.25
C ALA A 47 3.57 -0.16 2.62
N ARG A 48 4.77 -0.19 2.05
CA ARG A 48 5.79 0.85 2.26
C ARG A 48 5.31 2.20 1.74
N GLN A 49 4.83 2.27 0.50
CA GLN A 49 4.34 3.52 -0.09
C GLN A 49 3.13 4.09 0.68
N LEU A 50 2.23 3.22 1.16
CA LEU A 50 1.14 3.62 2.07
C LEU A 50 1.65 4.25 3.37
N ASN A 51 2.70 3.67 3.96
CA ASN A 51 3.34 4.21 5.16
C ASN A 51 4.03 5.57 4.91
N GLU A 52 4.67 5.73 3.75
CA GLU A 52 5.26 7.01 3.30
C GLU A 52 4.16 8.06 3.12
N ILE A 53 3.06 7.74 2.43
CA ILE A 53 1.90 8.62 2.25
C ILE A 53 1.27 8.99 3.60
N TYR A 54 1.09 8.02 4.51
CA TYR A 54 0.58 8.28 5.86
C TYR A 54 1.48 9.26 6.61
N THR A 55 2.80 9.11 6.49
CA THR A 55 3.77 10.03 7.10
C THR A 55 3.58 11.45 6.56
N VAL A 56 3.46 11.62 5.24
CA VAL A 56 3.21 12.94 4.62
C VAL A 56 1.88 13.55 5.08
N LEU A 57 0.81 12.75 5.08
CA LEU A 57 -0.53 13.20 5.48
C LEU A 57 -0.60 13.56 6.97
N SER A 58 0.03 12.77 7.84
CA SER A 58 0.07 13.01 9.29
C SER A 58 0.87 14.26 9.69
N ALA A 59 1.81 14.66 8.84
CA ALA A 59 2.59 15.87 9.04
C ALA A 59 1.88 17.12 8.48
N CYS A 60 0.73 16.98 7.80
CA CYS A 60 0.02 18.08 7.17
C CYS A 60 -0.87 18.86 8.16
N PRO A 61 -0.53 20.10 8.56
CA PRO A 61 -1.40 20.90 9.42
C PRO A 61 -2.71 21.31 8.73
N GLU A 62 -2.73 21.36 7.39
CA GLU A 62 -3.94 21.69 6.65
C GLU A 62 -5.00 20.59 6.70
N VAL A 63 -4.62 19.33 6.88
CA VAL A 63 -5.57 18.23 7.09
C VAL A 63 -6.31 18.44 8.40
N ASP A 64 -5.60 18.72 9.50
CA ASP A 64 -6.20 19.01 10.80
C ASP A 64 -7.14 20.22 10.73
N ARG A 65 -6.71 21.28 10.04
CA ARG A 65 -7.56 22.47 9.81
C ARG A 65 -8.77 22.17 8.93
N ALA A 66 -8.64 21.28 7.96
CA ALA A 66 -9.76 20.85 7.11
C ALA A 66 -10.76 19.97 7.86
N LEU A 67 -10.36 19.30 8.94
CA LEU A 67 -11.29 18.60 9.84
C LEU A 67 -12.11 19.56 10.70
N GLU A 68 -11.66 20.80 10.92
CA GLU A 68 -12.43 21.80 11.66
C GLU A 68 -13.63 22.29 10.84
N PHE A 69 -14.85 22.16 11.38
CA PHE A 69 -16.09 22.51 10.68
C PHE A 69 -16.09 23.92 10.05
N ASN A 70 -15.51 24.91 10.72
CA ASN A 70 -15.50 26.32 10.27
C ASN A 70 -14.66 26.58 9.01
N SER A 71 -13.76 25.67 8.64
CA SER A 71 -12.99 25.76 7.40
C SER A 71 -13.83 25.29 6.21
N LEU A 72 -14.65 26.17 5.64
CA LEU A 72 -15.73 25.81 4.69
C LEU A 72 -15.28 25.62 3.23
N SER A 73 -14.10 26.12 2.85
CA SER A 73 -13.52 25.94 1.52
C SER A 73 -12.02 26.22 1.52
N SER A 74 -11.24 25.27 1.07
CA SER A 74 -9.79 25.44 0.88
C SER A 74 -9.28 24.39 -0.09
N THR A 75 -8.36 24.81 -0.96
CA THR A 75 -7.51 23.91 -1.73
C THR A 75 -6.09 24.22 -1.32
N THR A 76 -5.47 23.32 -0.55
CA THR A 76 -4.09 23.51 -0.14
C THR A 76 -3.31 22.24 -0.41
N ASN A 77 -2.05 22.42 -0.80
CA ASN A 77 -1.16 21.31 -0.97
C ASN A 77 -0.34 21.12 0.30
N CYS A 78 -0.27 19.88 0.79
CA CYS A 78 0.53 19.55 1.97
C CYS A 78 1.89 19.00 1.55
N TYR A 79 2.99 19.64 1.97
CA TYR A 79 4.34 19.20 1.56
C TYR A 79 5.41 19.00 2.64
N PRO A 80 5.13 18.81 3.94
CA PRO A 80 6.21 18.49 4.87
C PRO A 80 6.74 17.07 4.61
N ASN A 81 8.05 16.96 4.35
CA ASN A 81 8.78 15.69 4.24
C ASN A 81 8.25 14.72 3.17
N ASN A 82 7.94 15.23 1.98
CA ASN A 82 7.24 14.48 0.94
C ASN A 82 8.14 13.72 -0.05
N VAL A 83 9.45 13.67 0.19
CA VAL A 83 10.45 13.05 -0.69
C VAL A 83 11.07 11.84 0.01
N PHE A 84 10.97 10.67 -0.62
CA PHE A 84 11.48 9.41 -0.08
C PHE A 84 12.44 8.76 -1.07
N SER A 85 13.42 8.00 -0.59
CA SER A 85 14.33 7.26 -1.48
C SER A 85 13.61 6.10 -2.16
N ALA A 86 13.79 5.98 -3.48
CA ALA A 86 13.26 4.85 -4.24
C ALA A 86 13.85 3.51 -3.76
N GLU A 87 13.12 2.42 -3.99
CA GLU A 87 13.58 1.08 -3.61
C GLU A 87 14.87 0.64 -4.33
N ASN A 88 15.49 -0.42 -3.81
CA ASN A 88 16.69 -1.07 -4.35
C ASN A 88 17.98 -0.23 -4.34
N GLY A 89 18.10 0.74 -3.42
CA GLY A 89 19.32 1.57 -3.33
C GLY A 89 19.49 2.48 -4.54
N SER A 90 18.41 2.74 -5.29
CA SER A 90 18.41 3.71 -6.37
C SER A 90 18.67 5.12 -5.82
N THR A 91 19.41 5.94 -6.56
CA THR A 91 19.60 7.37 -6.26
C THR A 91 18.35 8.20 -6.56
N SER A 92 17.32 7.60 -7.17
CA SER A 92 16.05 8.26 -7.44
C SER A 92 15.25 8.48 -6.16
N THR A 93 14.46 9.54 -6.16
CA THR A 93 13.49 9.82 -5.11
C THR A 93 12.07 9.70 -5.64
N VAL A 94 11.15 9.38 -4.74
CA VAL A 94 9.71 9.38 -4.94
C VAL A 94 9.16 10.57 -4.17
N THR A 95 8.49 11.47 -4.88
CA THR A 95 7.86 12.66 -4.28
C THR A 95 6.36 12.48 -4.28
N TYR A 96 5.74 12.61 -3.11
CA TYR A 96 4.29 12.58 -2.96
C TYR A 96 3.73 14.00 -2.90
N THR A 97 2.68 14.27 -3.65
CA THR A 97 2.05 15.61 -3.68
C THR A 97 0.56 15.45 -3.38
N PRO A 98 0.18 15.39 -2.09
CA PRO A 98 -1.21 15.28 -1.71
C PRO A 98 -1.95 16.60 -2.01
N THR A 99 -3.13 16.46 -2.58
CA THR A 99 -4.05 17.55 -2.91
C THR A 99 -5.22 17.47 -1.96
N LEU A 100 -5.39 18.48 -1.12
CA LEU A 100 -6.50 18.59 -0.18
C LEU A 100 -7.55 19.54 -0.76
N THR A 101 -8.78 19.09 -0.85
CA THR A 101 -9.92 19.90 -1.32
C THR A 101 -11.05 19.84 -0.30
N VAL A 102 -11.51 21.01 0.13
CA VAL A 102 -12.65 21.14 1.04
C VAL A 102 -13.79 21.79 0.30
N THR A 103 -14.93 21.12 0.28
CA THR A 103 -16.11 21.55 -0.47
C THR A 103 -17.33 21.45 0.43
N ASN A 104 -18.09 22.54 0.56
CA ASN A 104 -19.37 22.52 1.24
C ASN A 104 -20.33 21.54 0.52
N THR A 105 -21.12 20.75 1.24
CA THR A 105 -22.04 19.78 0.60
C THR A 105 -23.04 20.45 -0.31
N THR A 106 -23.44 21.68 0.01
CA THR A 106 -24.33 22.51 -0.84
C THR A 106 -23.70 22.93 -2.18
N ALA A 107 -22.37 22.88 -2.29
CA ALA A 107 -21.61 23.18 -3.51
C ALA A 107 -21.30 21.91 -4.33
N LEU A 108 -21.67 20.72 -3.84
CA LEU A 108 -21.55 19.49 -4.61
C LEU A 108 -22.61 19.45 -5.72
N ILE A 109 -22.37 18.59 -6.71
CA ILE A 109 -23.38 18.29 -7.73
C ILE A 109 -24.57 17.57 -7.08
N ALA A 110 -25.79 17.84 -7.56
CA ALA A 110 -27.01 17.28 -6.98
C ALA A 110 -27.09 15.74 -7.06
N SER A 111 -26.30 15.10 -7.93
CA SER A 111 -26.18 13.65 -8.02
C SER A 111 -25.22 13.05 -6.98
N ASP A 112 -24.49 13.88 -6.24
CA ASP A 112 -23.59 13.40 -5.20
C ASP A 112 -24.39 12.90 -3.98
N PRO A 113 -24.13 11.69 -3.48
CA PRO A 113 -24.87 11.15 -2.34
C PRO A 113 -24.74 12.01 -1.07
N LEU A 114 -23.69 12.84 -0.98
CA LEU A 114 -23.45 13.73 0.16
C LEU A 114 -24.09 15.11 0.01
N TYR A 115 -24.67 15.44 -1.15
CA TYR A 115 -25.26 16.75 -1.43
C TYR A 115 -26.39 17.12 -0.46
N ASN A 116 -27.23 16.14 -0.10
CA ASN A 116 -28.42 16.35 0.73
C ASN A 116 -28.12 16.39 2.24
N ILE A 117 -26.86 16.34 2.66
CA ILE A 117 -26.52 16.35 4.09
C ILE A 117 -26.36 17.82 4.54
N PRO A 118 -27.31 18.36 5.33
CA PRO A 118 -27.25 19.73 5.79
C PRO A 118 -26.12 19.93 6.79
N ASP A 119 -25.65 21.17 6.94
CA ASP A 119 -24.62 21.56 7.91
C ASP A 119 -23.38 20.64 7.87
N SER A 120 -22.90 20.36 6.66
CA SER A 120 -21.75 19.50 6.44
C SER A 120 -20.87 19.97 5.29
N LYS A 121 -19.68 19.41 5.23
CA LYS A 121 -18.72 19.62 4.16
C LYS A 121 -18.00 18.32 3.86
N VAL A 122 -17.46 18.24 2.67
CA VAL A 122 -16.66 17.11 2.21
C VAL A 122 -15.20 17.54 2.17
N VAL A 123 -14.35 16.71 2.76
CA VAL A 123 -12.90 16.82 2.66
C VAL A 123 -12.45 15.69 1.76
N SER A 124 -11.87 16.02 0.60
CA SER A 124 -11.30 15.04 -0.32
C SER A 124 -9.79 15.23 -0.39
N ILE A 125 -9.07 14.15 -0.11
CA ILE A 125 -7.61 14.06 -0.18
C ILE A 125 -7.27 13.13 -1.33
N ASP A 126 -6.50 13.64 -2.28
CA ASP A 126 -6.01 12.88 -3.42
C ASP A 126 -4.48 12.84 -3.39
N VAL A 127 -3.90 11.64 -3.40
CA VAL A 127 -2.45 11.47 -3.41
C VAL A 127 -2.06 10.54 -4.55
N GLY A 128 -1.19 11.01 -5.43
CA GLY A 128 -0.61 10.18 -6.48
C GLY A 128 0.20 9.02 -5.88
N PHE A 129 -0.07 7.81 -6.35
CA PHE A 129 0.62 6.59 -5.98
C PHE A 129 1.51 6.16 -7.16
N PRO A 130 2.79 6.55 -7.17
CA PRO A 130 3.66 6.29 -8.31
C PRO A 130 3.93 4.79 -8.46
N LYS A 131 3.47 4.23 -9.58
CA LYS A 131 3.78 2.87 -10.01
C LYS A 131 4.76 2.90 -11.18
N PRO A 132 5.76 2.01 -11.22
CA PRO A 132 6.63 1.90 -12.38
C PRO A 132 5.78 1.52 -13.62
N ASN A 133 5.96 2.28 -14.71
CA ASN A 133 5.37 2.05 -16.03
C ASN A 133 3.83 2.10 -16.13
N GLN A 134 3.14 2.78 -15.22
CA GLN A 134 1.70 3.04 -15.32
C GLN A 134 1.39 4.49 -14.97
N ALA A 135 0.28 5.01 -15.49
CA ALA A 135 -0.32 6.22 -14.93
C ALA A 135 -0.51 5.99 -13.43
N SER A 136 0.13 6.81 -12.60
CA SER A 136 0.12 6.68 -11.14
C SER A 136 -1.33 6.55 -10.68
N PRO A 137 -1.80 5.42 -10.14
CA PRO A 137 -3.11 5.38 -9.51
C PRO A 137 -3.18 6.41 -8.39
N HIS A 138 -4.37 6.93 -8.09
CA HIS A 138 -4.54 7.93 -7.06
C HIS A 138 -5.19 7.28 -5.84
N LEU A 139 -4.60 7.48 -4.66
CA LEU A 139 -5.25 7.19 -3.40
C LEU A 139 -6.20 8.36 -3.09
N GLN A 140 -7.50 8.08 -3.09
CA GLN A 140 -8.52 9.06 -2.77
C GLN A 140 -9.18 8.72 -1.44
N LEU A 141 -9.11 9.64 -0.50
CA LEU A 141 -9.84 9.59 0.75
C LEU A 141 -10.88 10.70 0.74
N ARG A 142 -12.15 10.35 0.95
CA ARG A 142 -13.25 11.30 1.00
C ARG A 142 -13.95 11.15 2.34
N MET A 143 -14.04 12.25 3.08
CA MET A 143 -14.61 12.29 4.43
C MET A 143 -15.71 13.34 4.50
N LEU A 144 -16.78 13.03 5.23
CA LEU A 144 -17.85 13.96 5.52
C LEU A 144 -17.62 14.56 6.91
N ILE A 145 -17.57 15.88 7.00
CA ILE A 145 -17.44 16.61 8.24
C ILE A 145 -18.75 17.31 8.53
N THR A 146 -19.39 16.96 9.64
CA THR A 146 -20.63 17.57 10.13
C THR A 146 -20.34 18.38 11.38
N ARG A 147 -21.28 19.24 11.81
CA ARG A 147 -21.18 19.92 13.12
C ARG A 147 -21.05 18.98 14.31
N ASN A 148 -21.53 17.73 14.18
CA ASN A 148 -21.54 16.73 15.24
C ASN A 148 -20.31 15.80 15.20
N GLY A 149 -19.37 16.02 14.27
CA GLY A 149 -18.16 15.21 14.12
C GLY A 149 -17.91 14.69 12.70
N VAL A 150 -16.97 13.78 12.58
CA VAL A 150 -16.53 13.15 11.32
C VAL A 150 -17.37 11.91 11.03
N GLY A 151 -18.04 11.88 9.88
CA GLY A 151 -18.72 10.71 9.34
C GLY A 151 -17.92 10.12 8.18
N GLN A 152 -17.76 8.79 8.16
CA GLN A 152 -17.19 8.06 7.04
C GLN A 152 -18.31 7.22 6.42
N LEU A 153 -18.51 7.35 5.11
CA LEU A 153 -19.44 6.54 4.31
C LEU A 153 -18.63 5.59 3.43
#